data_AF-A0A2P6SEU5-F1
#
_entry.id   AF-A0A2P6SEU5-F1
#
_cell.length_a   1.000
_cell.length_b   1.000
_cell.length_c   1.000
_cell.angle_alpha   90.00
_cell.angle_beta   90.00
_cell.angle_gamma   90.00
#
_symmetry.space_group_name_H-M   'P 1'
#
loop_
_entity.id
_entity.type
_entity.pdbx_description
1 polymer ?
#
loop_
_entity_poly.entity_id
_entity_poly.type
_entity_poly.pdbx_seq_one_letter_code
_entity_poly.pdbx_strand_id
1 'polypeptide(L)'
;MSSLIMLFNVIYVFFPDEPKIGVKTIKNYIKRLVQDDKDKAIMLIQENLTPFAKRFISEMRSKYYLEVFQEEELSVQAHVLVPEHKDLKNEENRILKMSMFLVNCIRYRQSE
;
A
#
# COMPACT_ATOMS: atom_id res chain seq x y z
N MET A 1 10.70 14.85 -4.41
CA MET A 1 9.54 15.41 -3.68
C MET A 1 8.33 14.87 -4.41
N SER A 2 7.44 14.05 -3.87
CA SER A 2 7.16 13.73 -2.47
C SER A 2 6.52 12.35 -2.45
N SER A 3 7.10 11.39 -1.72
CA SER A 3 6.36 10.18 -1.37
C SER A 3 5.22 10.63 -0.46
N LEU A 4 4.01 10.75 -1.00
CA LEU A 4 2.84 11.22 -0.25
C LEU A 4 2.55 10.22 0.88
N ILE A 5 2.69 10.63 2.13
CA ILE A 5 2.39 9.78 3.29
C ILE A 5 0.95 10.09 3.70
N MET A 6 0.02 9.19 3.40
CA MET A 6 -1.36 9.27 3.88
C MET A 6 -1.49 8.40 5.14
N LEU A 7 -1.83 9.02 6.27
CA LEU A 7 -2.02 8.33 7.55
C LEU A 7 -3.49 7.97 7.72
N PHE A 8 -3.84 6.68 7.60
CA PHE A 8 -5.13 6.18 8.07
C PHE A 8 -4.89 5.31 9.31
N ASN A 9 -5.31 5.79 10.48
CA ASN A 9 -5.22 5.08 11.76
C ASN A 9 -3.88 4.33 11.96
N VAL A 10 -2.75 5.05 11.88
CA VAL A 10 -1.39 4.58 12.19
C VAL A 10 -0.67 3.76 11.09
N ILE A 11 -1.26 3.62 9.89
CA ILE A 11 -0.60 2.90 8.77
C ILE A 11 0.00 3.91 7.78
N TYR A 12 1.27 3.70 7.41
CA TYR A 12 1.95 4.48 6.37
C TYR A 12 1.60 3.94 5.00
N VAL A 13 1.29 4.82 4.05
CA VAL A 13 1.16 4.44 2.64
C VAL A 13 2.32 5.01 1.84
N PHE A 14 3.02 4.17 1.09
CA PHE A 14 4.11 4.55 0.21
C PHE A 14 3.69 4.46 -1.25
N PHE A 15 4.05 5.52 -1.97
CA PHE A 15 3.83 5.72 -3.39
C PHE A 15 5.18 5.89 -4.07
N PRO A 16 5.92 4.81 -4.39
CA PRO A 16 7.09 4.92 -5.23
C PRO A 16 6.72 5.44 -6.63
N ASP A 17 7.65 6.19 -7.21
CA ASP A 17 7.55 6.72 -8.58
C ASP A 17 8.35 5.86 -9.58
N GLU A 18 9.10 4.87 -9.08
CA GLU A 18 9.86 3.94 -9.91
C GLU A 18 8.94 2.82 -10.44
N PRO A 19 8.95 2.51 -11.74
CA PRO A 19 8.08 1.47 -12.30
C PRO A 19 8.42 0.09 -11.72
N LYS A 20 9.73 -0.25 -11.66
CA LYS A 20 10.22 -1.52 -11.10
C LYS A 20 10.89 -1.32 -9.76
N ILE A 21 10.27 -1.86 -8.72
CA ILE A 21 10.78 -1.69 -7.35
C ILE A 21 11.84 -2.74 -7.02
N GLY A 22 13.02 -2.25 -6.66
CA GLY A 22 14.14 -3.04 -6.17
C GLY A 22 14.26 -3.03 -4.64
N VAL A 23 15.18 -3.87 -4.13
CA VAL A 23 15.47 -3.99 -2.68
C VAL A 23 15.94 -2.67 -2.07
N LYS A 24 16.69 -1.85 -2.83
CA LYS A 24 17.21 -0.55 -2.37
C LYS A 24 16.06 0.38 -1.98
N THR A 25 15.05 0.49 -2.83
CA THR A 25 13.87 1.33 -2.64
C THR A 25 13.08 0.87 -1.42
N ILE A 26 12.85 -0.44 -1.26
CA ILE A 26 12.16 -1.00 -0.08
C ILE A 26 12.94 -0.73 1.22
N LYS A 27 14.26 -0.90 1.21
CA LYS A 27 15.10 -0.58 2.39
C LYS A 27 14.98 0.88 2.81
N ASN A 28 14.87 1.81 1.85
CA ASN A 28 14.69 3.22 2.15
C ASN A 28 13.33 3.50 2.82
N TYR A 29 12.26 2.83 2.37
CA TYR A 29 10.95 2.96 3.01
C TYR A 29 10.91 2.33 4.41
N ILE A 30 11.51 1.15 4.61
CA ILE A 30 11.63 0.55 5.94
C ILE A 30 12.42 1.46 6.89
N LYS A 31 13.49 2.10 6.41
CA LYS A 31 14.23 3.08 7.24
C LYS A 31 13.34 4.23 7.70
N ARG A 32 12.48 4.75 6.83
CA ARG A 32 11.50 5.79 7.20
C ARG A 32 10.52 5.28 8.25
N LEU A 33 9.96 4.08 8.07
CA LEU A 33 9.09 3.46 9.08
C LEU A 33 9.76 3.36 10.45
N VAL A 34 11.02 2.91 10.48
CA VAL A 34 11.78 2.81 11.74
C VAL A 34 12.03 4.19 12.36
N GLN A 35 12.33 5.20 11.54
CA GLN A 35 12.52 6.57 12.02
C GLN A 35 11.25 7.15 12.65
N ASP A 36 10.09 6.77 12.12
CA ASP A 36 8.79 7.26 12.57
C ASP A 36 8.15 6.34 13.65
N ASP A 37 8.91 5.39 14.18
CA ASP A 37 8.48 4.36 15.13
C ASP A 37 7.20 3.64 14.67
N LYS A 38 7.25 3.13 13.44
CA LYS A 38 6.20 2.35 12.79
C LYS A 38 6.72 1.00 12.33
N ASP A 39 5.82 0.02 12.37
CA ASP A 39 6.04 -1.35 11.94
C ASP A 39 5.11 -1.76 10.79
N LYS A 40 4.11 -0.93 10.45
CA LYS A 40 3.05 -1.22 9.48
C LYS A 40 3.03 -0.23 8.34
N ALA A 41 3.03 -0.75 7.12
CA ALA A 41 2.88 0.05 5.92
C ALA A 41 2.21 -0.70 4.77
N ILE A 42 1.65 0.09 3.86
CA ILE A 42 1.16 -0.34 2.57
C ILE A 42 2.03 0.34 1.51
N MET A 43 2.39 -0.38 0.44
CA MET A 43 3.06 0.16 -0.72
C MET A 43 2.21 -0.05 -1.96
N LEU A 44 1.89 1.04 -2.65
CA LEU A 44 1.15 1.02 -3.92
C LEU A 44 2.14 1.17 -5.07
N ILE A 45 2.26 0.13 -5.90
CA ILE A 45 3.23 0.06 -7.00
C ILE A 45 2.52 0.09 -8.36
N GLN A 46 3.17 0.69 -9.36
CA GLN A 46 2.66 0.73 -10.72
C GLN A 46 2.91 -0.59 -11.45
N GLU A 47 4.17 -1.03 -11.54
CA GLU A 47 4.50 -2.34 -12.12
C GLU A 47 4.91 -3.37 -11.05
N ASN A 48 5.56 -4.45 -11.49
CA ASN A 48 5.95 -5.57 -10.64
C ASN A 48 7.21 -5.29 -9.80
N LEU A 49 7.21 -5.86 -8.58
CA LEU A 49 8.44 -6.04 -7.79
C LEU A 49 9.43 -6.96 -8.51
N THR A 50 10.72 -6.65 -8.41
CA THR A 50 11.78 -7.60 -8.82
C THR A 50 11.72 -8.89 -7.96
N PRO A 51 12.17 -10.05 -8.45
CA PRO A 51 12.18 -11.29 -7.66
C PRO A 51 12.95 -11.16 -6.34
N PHE A 52 14.06 -10.40 -6.35
CA PHE A 52 14.84 -10.09 -5.15
C PHE A 52 14.07 -9.22 -4.15
N ALA A 53 13.30 -8.23 -4.64
CA ALA A 53 12.43 -7.43 -3.80
C ALA A 53 11.33 -8.28 -3.14
N LYS A 54 10.68 -9.19 -3.89
CA LYS A 54 9.66 -10.11 -3.34
C LYS A 54 10.24 -10.99 -2.22
N ARG A 55 11.41 -11.58 -2.44
CA ARG A 55 12.13 -12.38 -1.42
C ARG A 55 12.48 -11.56 -0.18
N PHE A 56 13.05 -10.37 -0.39
CA PHE A 56 13.42 -9.48 0.71
C PHE A 56 12.22 -9.08 1.57
N ILE A 57 11.07 -8.78 0.97
CA ILE A 57 9.84 -8.49 1.73
C ILE A 57 9.43 -9.70 2.56
N SER A 58 9.45 -10.90 1.98
CA SER A 58 9.10 -12.13 2.68
C SER A 58 9.99 -12.40 3.90
N GLU A 59 11.30 -12.16 3.79
CA GLU A 59 12.26 -12.31 4.90
C GLU A 59 11.98 -11.32 6.04
N MET A 60 11.57 -10.10 5.68
CA MET A 60 11.33 -9.01 6.61
C MET A 60 9.93 -9.03 7.26
N ARG A 61 9.02 -9.89 6.80
CA ARG A 61 7.65 -10.03 7.35
C ARG A 61 7.61 -10.34 8.86
N SER A 62 8.67 -10.91 9.41
CA SER A 62 8.79 -11.18 10.85
C SER A 62 8.98 -9.91 11.69
N LYS A 63 9.45 -8.81 11.08
CA LYS A 63 9.76 -7.55 11.77
C LYS A 63 8.85 -6.39 11.36
N TYR A 64 8.42 -6.37 10.10
CA TYR A 64 7.59 -5.30 9.55
C TYR A 64 6.42 -5.89 8.77
N TYR A 65 5.24 -5.34 9.00
CA TYR A 65 4.07 -5.63 8.18
C TYR A 65 4.05 -4.67 6.99
N LEU A 66 4.69 -5.10 5.90
CA LEU A 66 4.66 -4.38 4.63
C LEU A 66 3.78 -5.13 3.64
N GLU A 67 2.60 -4.58 3.37
CA GLU A 67 1.70 -5.07 2.34
C GLU A 67 1.91 -4.29 1.04
N VAL A 68 1.81 -4.98 -0.10
CA VAL A 68 2.08 -4.39 -1.41
C VAL A 68 0.90 -4.67 -2.32
N PHE A 69 0.35 -3.64 -2.94
CA PHE A 69 -0.72 -3.76 -3.94
C PHE A 69 -0.29 -3.11 -5.25
N GLN A 70 -0.74 -3.66 -6.37
CA GLN A 70 -0.57 -3.00 -7.66
C GLN A 70 -1.73 -2.03 -7.91
N GLU A 71 -1.45 -0.85 -8.46
CA GLU A 71 -2.47 0.15 -8.76
C GLU A 71 -3.52 -0.39 -9.75
N GLU A 72 -3.09 -1.24 -10.69
CA GLU A 72 -3.96 -1.91 -11.67
C GLU A 72 -4.99 -2.83 -10.98
N GLU A 73 -4.58 -3.57 -9.94
CA GLU A 73 -5.47 -4.48 -9.20
C GLU A 73 -6.57 -3.72 -8.47
N LEU A 74 -6.27 -2.53 -7.94
CA LEU A 74 -7.21 -1.64 -7.25
C LEU A 74 -8.16 -0.92 -8.23
N SER A 75 -7.68 -0.59 -9.44
CA SER A 75 -8.49 0.07 -10.47
C SER A 75 -9.59 -0.83 -11.06
N VAL A 76 -9.29 -2.13 -11.23
CA VAL A 76 -10.28 -3.11 -11.71
C VAL A 76 -11.37 -3.36 -10.67
N GLN A 77 -11.01 -3.39 -9.38
CA GLN A 77 -11.98 -3.49 -8.28
C GLN A 77 -12.91 -2.27 -8.17
N ALA A 78 -12.52 -1.10 -8.69
CA ALA A 78 -13.40 0.06 -8.72
C ALA A 78 -14.51 -0.07 -9.78
N HIS A 79 -14.28 -0.82 -10.86
CA HIS A 79 -15.26 -1.04 -11.93
C HIS A 79 -16.18 -2.23 -11.66
N VAL A 80 -15.70 -3.22 -10.90
CA VAL A 80 -16.52 -4.33 -10.41
C VAL A 80 -17.10 -3.93 -9.07
N LEU A 81 -18.27 -3.28 -9.11
CA LEU A 81 -19.24 -3.17 -8.02
C LEU A 81 -18.63 -3.44 -6.64
N VAL A 82 -18.06 -2.42 -5.99
CA VAL A 82 -18.01 -2.44 -4.53
C VAL A 82 -19.46 -2.25 -4.11
N PRO A 83 -20.23 -3.30 -3.80
CA PRO A 83 -21.63 -3.13 -3.47
C PRO A 83 -21.66 -2.29 -2.19
N GLU A 84 -22.65 -1.40 -2.04
CA GLU A 84 -22.99 -0.88 -0.72
C GLU A 84 -23.41 -2.07 0.16
N HIS A 85 -22.44 -2.76 0.77
CA HIS A 85 -22.70 -3.83 1.70
C HIS A 85 -23.17 -3.18 3.01
N LYS A 86 -24.48 -2.97 3.09
CA LYS A 86 -25.17 -2.70 4.37
C LYS A 86 -24.74 -3.75 5.38
N ASP A 87 -24.06 -3.28 6.42
CA ASP A 87 -23.84 -3.95 7.70
C ASP A 87 -23.44 -5.43 7.62
N LEU A 88 -22.27 -5.70 7.03
CA LEU A 88 -21.60 -6.98 7.23
C LEU A 88 -20.60 -6.90 8.40
N LYS A 89 -20.69 -7.88 9.30
CA LYS A 89 -20.00 -7.92 10.62
C LYS A 89 -18.50 -7.60 10.52
N ASN A 90 -18.09 -6.56 11.25
CA ASN A 90 -16.75 -6.12 11.71
C ASN A 90 -15.48 -6.32 10.84
N GLU A 91 -15.22 -7.47 10.22
CA GLU A 91 -13.99 -7.74 9.45
C GLU A 91 -14.10 -7.39 7.97
N GLU A 92 -15.22 -7.72 7.33
CA GLU A 92 -15.49 -7.36 5.93
C GLU A 92 -15.53 -5.83 5.76
N ASN A 93 -16.02 -5.13 6.78
CA ASN A 93 -15.96 -3.66 6.87
C ASN A 93 -14.53 -3.09 6.86
N ARG A 94 -13.52 -3.81 7.37
CA ARG A 94 -12.13 -3.29 7.40
C ARG A 94 -11.47 -3.38 6.04
N ILE A 95 -11.63 -4.51 5.37
CA ILE A 95 -11.10 -4.72 4.02
C ILE A 95 -11.73 -3.74 3.04
N LEU A 96 -13.06 -3.56 3.12
CA LEU A 96 -13.81 -2.60 2.31
C LEU A 96 -13.37 -1.15 2.54
N LYS A 97 -13.20 -0.75 3.81
CA LYS A 97 -12.70 0.59 4.14
C LYS A 97 -11.27 0.81 3.66
N MET A 98 -10.43 -0.22 3.73
CA MET A 98 -9.05 -0.18 3.24
C MET A 98 -9.01 -0.03 1.73
N SER A 99 -9.75 -0.86 0.98
CA SER A 99 -9.80 -0.74 -0.48
C SER A 99 -10.33 0.61 -0.92
N MET A 100 -11.40 1.13 -0.29
CA MET A 100 -11.92 2.47 -0.58
C MET A 100 -10.90 3.58 -0.27
N PHE A 101 -10.17 3.47 0.84
CA PHE A 101 -9.09 4.41 1.18
C PHE A 101 -7.97 4.37 0.14
N LEU A 102 -7.49 3.19 -0.26
CA LEU A 102 -6.43 3.05 -1.27
C LEU A 102 -6.87 3.60 -2.63
N VAL A 103 -8.12 3.35 -3.06
CA VAL A 103 -8.69 3.94 -4.29
C VAL A 103 -8.71 5.47 -4.21
N ASN A 104 -9.11 6.05 -3.08
CA ASN A 104 -9.10 7.50 -2.90
C ASN A 104 -7.68 8.07 -2.90
N CYS A 105 -6.70 7.36 -2.32
CA CYS A 105 -5.31 7.80 -2.37
C CYS A 105 -4.73 7.77 -3.80
N ILE A 106 -5.09 6.77 -4.62
CA ILE A 106 -4.71 6.74 -6.04
C ILE A 106 -5.32 7.93 -6.79
N ARG A 107 -6.61 8.21 -6.57
CA ARG A 107 -7.28 9.39 -7.16
C ARG A 107 -6.59 10.70 -6.76
N TYR A 108 -6.26 10.86 -5.49
CA TYR A 108 -5.55 12.05 -5.00
C TYR A 108 -4.18 12.20 -5.68
N ARG A 109 -3.41 11.11 -5.83
CA ARG A 109 -2.11 11.12 -6.52
C ARG A 109 -2.21 11.55 -7.99
N GLN A 110 -3.29 11.21 -8.69
CA GLN A 110 -3.52 11.59 -10.09
C GLN A 110 -4.03 13.03 -10.27
N SER A 111 -4.44 13.70 -9.18
CA SER A 111 -4.94 15.08 -9.21
C SER A 111 -3.88 16.16 -8.92
N GLU A 112 -2.67 15.74 -8.50
CA GLU A 112 -1.47 16.59 -8.36
C GLU A 112 -0.60 16.51 -9.62
#